data_AF-A0A7Z9G994-F1
#
_entry.id   AF-A0A7Z9G994-F1
#
_cell.length_a   1.000
_cell.length_b   1.000
_cell.length_c   1.000
_cell.angle_alpha   90.00
_cell.angle_beta   90.00
_cell.angle_gamma   90.00
#
_symmetry.space_group_name_H-M   'P 1'
#
loop_
_entity.id
_entity.type
_entity.pdbx_description
1 polymer ?
#
loop_
_entity_poly.entity_id
_entity_poly.type
_entity_poly.pdbx_seq_one_letter_code
_entity_poly.pdbx_strand_id
1 'polypeptide(L)'
;MLKREIVVLGIALLVFACTGDPPSSPLGDSAQGQGPVVVFDLLHKPLPDIPLPNNVATRIDPASPTGRFVNVSKIAPTYLEQDLRAKADTLDGFASFAPITVSFNSPLDLSNIVERHAKNDDMSDDVMYLVDIDRESPEFGKSWPL
;
A
#
# COMPACT_ATOMS: atom_id res chain seq x y z
N MET A 1 54.02 -22.14 -15.15
CA MET A 1 52.66 -22.74 -15.18
C MET A 1 51.78 -22.18 -14.06
N LEU A 2 52.30 -22.02 -12.83
CA LEU A 2 51.59 -21.46 -11.66
C LEU A 2 50.89 -20.09 -11.90
N LYS A 3 51.51 -19.15 -12.64
CA LYS A 3 50.91 -17.84 -12.94
C LYS A 3 49.66 -17.92 -13.83
N ARG A 4 49.57 -18.93 -14.72
CA ARG A 4 48.43 -19.09 -15.63
C ARG A 4 47.22 -19.68 -14.89
N GLU A 5 47.47 -20.58 -13.94
CA GLU A 5 46.42 -21.17 -13.11
C GLU A 5 45.86 -20.18 -12.09
N ILE A 6 46.70 -19.32 -11.50
CA ILE A 6 46.24 -18.24 -10.61
C ILE A 6 45.36 -17.23 -11.36
N VAL A 7 45.72 -16.88 -12.60
CA VAL A 7 44.91 -15.97 -13.44
C VAL A 7 43.58 -16.62 -13.84
N VAL A 8 43.58 -17.91 -14.20
CA VAL A 8 42.35 -18.64 -14.53
C VAL A 8 41.44 -18.80 -13.30
N LEU A 9 42.00 -19.06 -12.12
CA LEU A 9 41.25 -19.17 -10.87
C LEU A 9 40.67 -17.81 -10.44
N GLY A 10 41.43 -16.72 -10.60
CA GLY A 10 40.96 -15.35 -10.34
C GLY A 10 39.85 -14.90 -11.29
N ILE A 11 39.93 -15.29 -12.57
CA ILE A 11 38.86 -15.03 -13.55
C ILE A 11 37.62 -15.85 -13.21
N ALA A 12 37.76 -17.14 -12.87
CA ALA A 12 36.63 -18.00 -12.49
C ALA A 12 35.90 -17.51 -11.22
N LEU A 13 36.63 -16.94 -10.25
CA LEU A 13 36.05 -16.31 -9.05
C LEU A 13 35.30 -15.00 -9.34
N LEU A 14 35.65 -14.29 -10.42
CA LEU A 14 34.94 -13.09 -10.87
C LEU A 14 33.63 -13.41 -11.60
N VAL A 15 33.49 -14.57 -12.23
CA VAL A 15 32.24 -14.98 -12.92
C VAL A 15 31.21 -15.59 -11.95
N PHE A 16 31.66 -16.06 -10.78
CA PHE A 16 30.78 -16.53 -9.68
C PHE A 16 30.48 -15.47 -8.63
N ALA A 17 30.89 -14.22 -8.83
CA ALA A 17 30.39 -13.10 -8.04
C ALA A 17 28.92 -12.91 -8.41
N CYS A 18 28.04 -13.50 -7.61
CA CYS A 18 26.59 -13.46 -7.76
C CYS A 18 26.12 -12.05 -8.14
N THR A 19 25.77 -11.88 -9.42
CA THR A 19 24.69 -10.96 -9.80
C THR A 19 23.40 -11.68 -9.39
N GLY A 20 23.18 -11.81 -8.08
CA GLY A 20 21.82 -11.95 -7.61
C GLY A 20 21.17 -10.64 -7.99
N ASP A 21 20.37 -10.64 -9.05
CA ASP A 21 19.53 -9.48 -9.34
C ASP A 21 18.83 -9.15 -8.01
N PRO A 22 19.01 -7.94 -7.45
CA PRO A 22 18.16 -7.54 -6.34
C PRO A 22 16.73 -7.75 -6.82
N PRO A 23 15.82 -8.33 -5.99
CA PRO A 23 14.43 -8.48 -6.41
C PRO A 23 13.97 -7.14 -6.97
N SER A 24 13.51 -7.15 -8.22
CA SER A 24 13.31 -5.93 -9.02
C SER A 24 12.37 -4.93 -8.33
N SER A 25 11.51 -5.43 -7.44
CA SER A 25 11.10 -4.75 -6.22
C SER A 25 10.32 -5.75 -5.35
N PRO A 26 10.52 -5.81 -4.03
CA PRO A 26 9.63 -6.55 -3.11
C PRO A 26 8.20 -5.99 -3.05
N LEU A 27 8.01 -4.76 -3.54
CA LEU A 27 6.72 -4.15 -3.85
C LEU A 27 6.76 -3.69 -5.31
N GLY A 28 6.96 -4.64 -6.24
CA GLY A 28 6.91 -4.37 -7.68
C GLY A 28 5.55 -3.86 -8.12
N ASP A 29 5.49 -3.28 -9.31
CA ASP A 29 4.21 -2.98 -9.94
C ASP A 29 3.34 -4.24 -9.91
N SER A 30 2.13 -4.13 -9.37
CA SER A 30 1.18 -5.22 -9.44
C SER A 30 1.04 -5.61 -10.91
N ALA A 31 1.17 -6.91 -11.23
CA ALA A 31 0.92 -7.38 -12.58
C ALA A 31 -0.45 -6.85 -13.04
N GLN A 32 -0.51 -6.37 -14.28
CA GLN A 32 -1.71 -5.72 -14.79
C GLN A 32 -2.87 -6.73 -14.76
N GLY A 33 -3.79 -6.52 -13.82
CA GLY A 33 -4.97 -7.36 -13.65
C GLY A 33 -6.13 -6.87 -14.49
N GLN A 34 -7.09 -7.75 -14.78
CA GLN A 34 -8.37 -7.39 -15.40
C GLN A 34 -9.45 -7.03 -14.35
N GLY A 35 -9.12 -7.16 -13.06
CA GLY A 35 -10.06 -6.93 -11.97
C GLY A 35 -10.24 -5.46 -11.60
N PRO A 36 -11.21 -5.16 -10.72
CA PRO A 36 -11.42 -3.81 -10.18
C PRO A 36 -10.19 -3.28 -9.46
N VAL A 37 -9.94 -1.98 -9.61
CA VAL A 37 -8.79 -1.29 -9.01
C VAL A 37 -9.28 -0.32 -7.94
N VAL A 38 -8.53 -0.24 -6.84
CA VAL A 38 -8.78 0.74 -5.78
C VAL A 38 -8.67 2.15 -6.35
N VAL A 39 -9.68 2.98 -6.10
CA VAL A 39 -9.65 4.39 -6.47
C VAL A 39 -8.71 5.13 -5.52
N PHE A 40 -7.69 5.76 -6.09
CA PHE A 40 -6.74 6.60 -5.37
C PHE A 40 -6.36 7.81 -6.23
N ASP A 41 -7.14 8.88 -6.14
CA ASP A 41 -6.90 10.16 -6.81
C ASP A 41 -6.80 11.30 -5.79
N LEU A 42 -5.56 11.65 -5.44
CA LEU A 42 -5.24 12.74 -4.52
C LEU A 42 -5.58 14.13 -5.07
N LEU A 43 -5.71 14.26 -6.39
CA LEU A 43 -5.89 15.54 -7.07
C LEU A 43 -7.35 15.78 -7.47
N HIS A 44 -8.24 14.83 -7.18
CA HIS A 44 -9.67 15.00 -7.37
C HIS A 44 -10.18 16.26 -6.64
N LYS A 45 -11.15 16.94 -7.26
CA LYS A 45 -11.76 18.16 -6.73
C LYS A 45 -13.28 17.96 -6.65
N PRO A 46 -13.93 18.47 -5.58
CA PRO A 46 -13.41 19.39 -4.57
C PRO A 46 -12.64 18.74 -3.41
N LEU A 47 -12.71 17.40 -3.29
CA LEU A 47 -12.02 16.60 -2.28
C LEU A 47 -11.34 15.41 -2.99
N PRO A 48 -10.25 14.84 -2.43
CA PRO A 48 -9.59 13.68 -3.02
C PRO A 48 -10.46 12.42 -2.92
N ASP A 49 -10.37 11.56 -3.93
CA ASP A 49 -10.99 10.24 -3.94
C ASP A 49 -9.96 9.21 -3.46
N ILE A 50 -9.93 9.00 -2.14
CA ILE A 50 -8.99 8.10 -1.48
C ILE A 50 -9.69 7.27 -0.40
N PRO A 51 -9.13 6.11 -0.04
CA PRO A 51 -9.61 5.36 1.12
C PRO A 51 -9.56 6.21 2.39
N LEU A 52 -10.60 6.08 3.22
CA LEU A 52 -10.70 6.76 4.50
C LEU A 52 -11.15 5.79 5.59
N PRO A 53 -10.61 5.89 6.82
CA PRO A 53 -9.53 6.78 7.24
C PRO A 53 -8.15 6.42 6.65
N ASN A 54 -7.32 7.43 6.39
CA ASN A 54 -5.94 7.25 5.93
C ASN A 54 -5.06 8.46 6.33
N ASN A 55 -3.83 8.19 6.76
CA ASN A 55 -2.85 9.22 7.14
C ASN A 55 -2.45 10.14 5.98
N VAL A 56 -2.63 9.73 4.72
CA VAL A 56 -2.43 10.63 3.56
C VAL A 56 -3.38 11.83 3.60
N ALA A 57 -4.56 11.69 4.21
CA ALA A 57 -5.53 12.78 4.40
C ALA A 57 -5.25 13.63 5.65
N THR A 58 -4.06 13.53 6.25
CA THR A 58 -3.67 14.27 7.47
C THR A 58 -2.41 15.09 7.24
N ARG A 59 -2.24 16.14 8.04
CA ARG A 59 -0.98 16.87 8.19
C ARG A 59 -0.32 16.51 9.53
N ILE A 60 1.00 16.58 9.58
CA ILE A 60 1.77 16.40 10.82
C ILE A 60 1.62 17.67 11.68
N ASP A 61 1.32 17.49 12.96
CA ASP A 61 1.28 18.57 13.94
C ASP A 61 1.68 18.04 15.34
N PRO A 62 2.86 18.41 15.86
CA PRO A 62 3.33 17.97 17.17
C PRO A 62 2.48 18.44 18.35
N ALA A 63 1.63 19.47 18.18
CA ALA A 63 0.75 19.96 19.23
C ALA A 63 -0.54 19.14 19.36
N SER A 64 -0.88 18.32 18.36
CA SER A 64 -2.03 17.42 18.44
C SER A 64 -1.72 16.18 19.31
N PRO A 65 -2.67 15.67 20.11
CA PRO A 65 -2.51 14.43 20.88
C PRO A 65 -2.05 13.21 20.06
N THR A 66 -2.38 13.14 18.77
CA THR A 66 -1.98 12.04 17.88
C THR A 66 -0.78 12.38 17.00
N GLY A 67 -0.25 13.60 17.11
CA GLY A 67 0.78 14.14 16.22
C GLY A 67 0.25 14.50 14.82
N ARG A 68 -1.08 14.47 14.59
CA ARG A 68 -1.71 14.68 13.28
C ARG A 68 -3.03 15.44 13.37
N PHE A 69 -3.32 16.26 12.35
CA PHE A 69 -4.66 16.81 12.10
C PHE A 69 -5.21 16.33 10.77
N VAL A 70 -6.52 16.10 10.70
CA VAL A 70 -7.22 15.92 9.42
C VAL A 70 -7.00 17.16 8.55
N ASN A 71 -6.71 16.97 7.26
CA ASN A 71 -6.41 18.03 6.32
C ASN A 71 -7.50 18.12 5.25
N VAL A 72 -8.44 19.06 5.43
CA VAL A 72 -9.60 19.21 4.55
C VAL A 72 -9.65 20.61 3.95
N SER A 73 -9.91 20.69 2.65
CA SER A 73 -10.12 21.96 1.95
C SER A 73 -11.35 22.70 2.50
N LYS A 74 -11.15 23.91 3.03
CA LYS A 74 -12.25 24.78 3.52
C LYS A 74 -13.01 25.48 2.40
N ILE A 75 -12.58 25.35 1.15
CA ILE A 75 -13.24 25.93 -0.01
C ILE A 75 -14.39 25.00 -0.43
N ALA A 76 -15.62 25.48 -0.30
CA ALA A 76 -16.83 24.75 -0.68
C ALA A 76 -17.92 25.69 -1.21
N PRO A 77 -18.89 25.20 -2.00
CA PRO A 77 -19.93 26.04 -2.61
C PRO A 77 -20.89 26.71 -1.62
N THR A 78 -21.06 26.14 -0.42
CA THR A 78 -22.00 26.66 0.59
C THR A 78 -21.31 27.02 1.89
N TYR A 79 -21.82 28.03 2.59
CA TYR A 79 -21.29 28.42 3.90
C TYR A 79 -21.37 27.29 4.93
N LEU A 80 -22.48 26.52 4.92
CA LEU A 80 -22.65 25.38 5.82
C LEU A 80 -21.56 24.33 5.62
N GLU A 81 -21.22 24.01 4.37
CA GLU A 81 -20.16 23.07 4.07
C GLU A 81 -18.78 23.61 4.45
N GLN A 82 -18.51 24.90 4.20
CA GLN A 82 -17.26 25.54 4.62
C GLN A 82 -17.08 25.45 6.15
N ASP A 83 -18.12 25.76 6.93
CA ASP A 83 -18.12 25.67 8.39
C ASP A 83 -17.91 24.23 8.88
N LEU A 84 -18.61 23.26 8.29
CA LEU A 84 -18.45 21.85 8.63
C LEU A 84 -17.02 21.36 8.34
N ARG A 85 -16.46 21.71 7.19
CA ARG A 85 -15.08 21.36 6.82
C ARG A 85 -14.06 22.04 7.72
N ALA A 86 -14.30 23.28 8.12
CA ALA A 86 -13.44 23.98 9.07
C ALA A 86 -13.41 23.30 10.44
N LYS A 87 -14.54 22.74 10.91
CA LYS A 87 -14.61 21.93 12.13
C LYS A 87 -13.97 20.56 11.97
N ALA A 88 -14.12 19.91 10.81
CA ALA A 88 -13.45 18.64 10.53
C ALA A 88 -11.93 18.78 10.51
N ASP A 89 -11.41 19.92 10.03
CA ASP A 89 -9.97 20.25 9.96
C ASP A 89 -9.30 20.48 11.35
N THR A 90 -10.08 20.39 12.44
CA THR A 90 -9.58 20.42 13.83
C THR A 90 -9.58 19.04 14.49
N LEU A 91 -9.93 17.97 13.77
CA LEU A 91 -9.90 16.61 14.33
C LEU A 91 -8.45 16.12 14.40
N ASP A 92 -8.06 15.59 15.56
CA ASP A 92 -6.74 15.05 15.89
C ASP A 92 -6.41 13.73 15.15
N GLY A 93 -6.68 13.66 13.85
CA GLY A 93 -6.52 12.48 13.03
C GLY A 93 -7.73 11.53 13.06
N PHE A 94 -7.48 10.28 12.68
CA PHE A 94 -8.48 9.23 12.61
C PHE A 94 -8.28 8.20 13.73
N ALA A 95 -9.34 7.46 14.08
CA ALA A 95 -9.24 6.42 15.09
C ALA A 95 -8.39 5.24 14.61
N SER A 96 -7.47 4.76 15.46
CA SER A 96 -6.54 3.66 15.13
C SER A 96 -7.20 2.31 14.87
N PHE A 97 -8.46 2.14 15.30
CA PHE A 97 -9.25 0.91 15.12
C PHE A 97 -10.47 1.11 14.22
N ALA A 98 -10.57 2.26 13.53
CA ALA A 98 -11.67 2.48 12.60
C ALA A 98 -11.49 1.62 11.34
N PRO A 99 -12.57 1.03 10.81
CA PRO A 99 -12.50 0.32 9.54
C PRO A 99 -12.18 1.28 8.40
N ILE A 100 -11.33 0.85 7.48
CA ILE A 100 -11.01 1.60 6.26
C ILE A 100 -12.06 1.30 5.19
N THR A 101 -12.68 2.35 4.67
CA THR A 101 -13.57 2.29 3.52
C THR A 101 -12.76 2.47 2.24
N VAL A 102 -12.91 1.54 1.30
CA VAL A 102 -12.18 1.50 0.04
C VAL A 102 -13.18 1.50 -1.12
N SER A 103 -12.96 2.38 -2.10
CA SER A 103 -13.76 2.42 -3.33
C SER A 103 -13.04 1.71 -4.47
N PHE A 104 -13.80 1.05 -5.35
CA PHE A 104 -13.30 0.41 -6.55
C PHE A 104 -13.89 1.07 -7.80
N ASN A 105 -13.13 1.13 -8.89
CA ASN A 105 -13.57 1.71 -10.15
C ASN A 105 -14.61 0.85 -10.91
N SER A 106 -14.85 -0.37 -10.47
CA SER A 106 -15.89 -1.27 -10.97
C SER A 106 -16.38 -2.23 -9.86
N PRO A 107 -17.55 -2.87 -10.01
CA PRO A 107 -18.05 -3.84 -9.04
C PRO A 107 -17.11 -5.02 -8.83
N LEU A 108 -17.03 -5.51 -7.58
CA LEU A 108 -16.32 -6.75 -7.24
C LEU A 108 -17.16 -7.98 -7.62
N ASP A 109 -16.52 -9.04 -8.10
CA ASP A 109 -17.14 -10.35 -8.28
C ASP A 109 -17.23 -11.08 -6.94
N LEU A 110 -18.36 -10.89 -6.25
CA LEU A 110 -18.59 -11.49 -4.93
C LEU A 110 -18.67 -13.02 -4.98
N SER A 111 -19.10 -13.61 -6.10
CA SER A 111 -19.17 -15.06 -6.25
C SER A 111 -17.77 -15.66 -6.30
N ASN A 112 -16.87 -15.06 -7.07
CA ASN A 112 -15.47 -15.47 -7.14
C ASN A 112 -14.77 -15.33 -5.77
N ILE A 113 -15.02 -14.23 -5.06
CA ILE A 113 -14.49 -14.01 -3.71
C ILE A 113 -14.94 -15.10 -2.75
N VAL A 114 -16.24 -15.40 -2.69
CA VAL A 114 -16.76 -16.44 -1.79
C VAL A 114 -16.22 -17.82 -2.13
N GLU A 115 -16.10 -18.14 -3.42
CA GLU A 115 -15.61 -19.45 -3.88
C GLU A 115 -14.14 -19.66 -3.50
N ARG A 116 -13.29 -18.66 -3.76
CA ARG A 116 -11.83 -18.78 -3.56
C ARG A 116 -11.37 -18.51 -2.14
N HIS A 117 -12.11 -17.71 -1.37
CA HIS A 117 -11.68 -17.27 -0.04
C HIS A 117 -12.43 -17.92 1.13
N ALA A 118 -13.74 -18.15 0.98
CA ALA A 118 -14.58 -18.64 2.09
C ALA A 118 -14.90 -20.14 2.00
N LYS A 119 -14.85 -20.72 0.79
CA LYS A 119 -15.22 -22.12 0.53
C LYS A 119 -14.04 -23.01 0.12
N ASN A 120 -12.90 -22.40 -0.18
CA ASN A 120 -11.68 -23.09 -0.54
C ASN A 120 -10.77 -23.14 0.71
N ASP A 121 -10.17 -24.30 0.97
CA ASP A 121 -9.20 -24.48 2.07
C ASP A 121 -7.74 -24.23 1.60
N ASP A 122 -7.52 -24.00 0.30
CA ASP A 122 -6.23 -23.61 -0.26
C ASP A 122 -5.99 -22.10 -0.13
N MET A 123 -5.35 -21.72 0.97
CA MET A 123 -4.99 -20.33 1.27
C MET A 123 -4.02 -19.69 0.25
N SER A 124 -3.36 -20.48 -0.60
CA SER A 124 -2.53 -19.92 -1.67
C SER A 124 -3.36 -19.32 -2.80
N ASP A 125 -4.65 -19.67 -2.91
CA ASP A 125 -5.60 -19.17 -3.91
C ASP A 125 -6.57 -18.11 -3.35
N ASP A 126 -6.28 -17.54 -2.17
CA ASP A 126 -7.11 -16.48 -1.60
C ASP A 126 -7.20 -15.23 -2.48
N VAL A 127 -8.21 -14.40 -2.21
CA VAL A 127 -8.44 -13.15 -2.96
C VAL A 127 -7.93 -11.91 -2.23
N MET A 128 -7.58 -12.05 -0.95
CA MET A 128 -7.04 -10.97 -0.11
C MET A 128 -5.82 -11.48 0.65
N TYR A 129 -4.77 -10.66 0.68
CA TYR A 129 -3.53 -10.99 1.36
C TYR A 129 -3.02 -9.79 2.16
N LEU A 130 -2.42 -10.06 3.31
CA LEU A 130 -1.65 -9.11 4.10
C LEU A 130 -0.17 -9.24 3.72
N VAL A 131 0.44 -8.17 3.23
CA VAL A 131 1.86 -8.15 2.85
C VAL A 131 2.65 -7.34 3.87
N ASP A 132 3.74 -7.91 4.38
CA ASP A 132 4.68 -7.17 5.22
C ASP A 132 5.50 -6.20 4.37
N ILE A 133 5.43 -4.91 4.71
CA ILE A 133 6.12 -3.83 4.00
C ILE A 133 7.33 -3.28 4.77
N ASP A 134 7.63 -3.81 5.96
CA ASP A 134 8.80 -3.43 6.75
C ASP A 134 10.07 -4.05 6.14
N ARG A 135 10.98 -3.20 5.66
CA ARG A 135 12.22 -3.61 5.00
C ARG A 135 13.21 -4.30 5.93
N GLU A 136 13.09 -4.10 7.24
CA GLU A 136 13.95 -4.74 8.24
C GLU A 136 13.40 -6.10 8.72
N SER A 137 12.15 -6.40 8.38
CA SER A 137 11.51 -7.67 8.75
C SER A 137 12.11 -8.84 7.97
N PRO A 138 12.37 -9.99 8.63
CA PRO A 138 12.75 -11.22 7.93
C PRO A 138 11.65 -11.74 6.99
N GLU A 139 10.41 -11.28 7.16
CA GLU A 139 9.25 -11.66 6.34
C GLU A 139 8.86 -10.58 5.31
N PHE A 140 9.73 -9.58 5.08
CA PHE A 140 9.47 -8.50 4.14
C PHE A 140 9.04 -9.00 2.75
N GLY A 141 7.92 -8.45 2.25
CA GLY A 141 7.35 -8.81 0.96
C GLY A 141 6.57 -10.14 0.96
N LYS A 142 6.49 -10.85 2.09
CA LYS A 142 5.71 -12.07 2.19
C LYS A 142 4.22 -11.75 2.30
N SER A 143 3.43 -12.42 1.46
CA SER A 143 1.98 -12.38 1.48
C SER A 143 1.41 -13.43 2.44
N TRP A 144 0.52 -13.01 3.32
CA TRP A 144 -0.22 -13.85 4.24
C TRP A 144 -1.71 -13.87 3.89
N PRO A 145 -2.32 -15.05 3.74
CA PRO A 145 -3.78 -15.18 3.58
C PRO A 145 -4.53 -14.66 4.82
N LEU A 146 -5.77 -14.19 4.65
CA LEU A 146 -6.62 -13.64 5.72
C LEU A 146 -7.80 -14.53 6.09
#